data_AF-A0A1V4QTS6-F1
#
_entry.id   AF-A0A1V4QTS6-F1
#
_cell.length_a   1.000
_cell.length_b   1.000
_cell.length_c   1.000
_cell.angle_alpha   90.00
_cell.angle_beta   90.00
_cell.angle_gamma   90.00
#
_symmetry.space_group_name_H-M   'P 1'
#
loop_
_entity.id
_entity.type
_entity.pdbx_description
1 polymer ?
#
loop_
_entity_poly.entity_id
_entity_poly.type
_entity_poly.pdbx_seq_one_letter_code
_entity_poly.pdbx_strand_id
1 'polypeptide(L)'
;LCALGFQAISSEEVNRVKRLLVSGELGVPRLLRCWAFWPRKDAYYARNEWAGRLRVDGAWVLDGPTNNALSHQIANMLYWACPDQRGFAVPRAVRAEMYHARDIDSEDTSALEIRTVEGPVLYFIVSHCTAGPQAGPWIEMECTGGEVFWEIGGQARVVYADGREETLPAGRASSHAAVLADFVEAVRSGEAGRLKCDLAMGRNFTLAVDGAFESSGRTHAIPARFVSRLGEGPEAVTVVGGINELIARCGREGKLFSDVGCEWAVATEPFELAGYDAFPQRFQP
;
A
#
# COMPACT_ATOMS: atom_id res chain seq x y z
N LEU A 1 11.09 -17.41 -16.16
CA LEU A 1 11.22 -16.70 -14.87
C LEU A 1 10.54 -15.34 -15.00
N CYS A 2 9.69 -14.96 -14.06
CA CYS A 2 9.05 -13.65 -14.02
C CYS A 2 9.04 -13.18 -12.57
N ALA A 3 9.55 -11.97 -12.32
CA ALA A 3 9.67 -11.39 -11.00
C ALA A 3 8.94 -10.06 -10.94
N LEU A 4 8.33 -9.77 -9.80
CA LEU A 4 7.66 -8.50 -9.55
C LEU A 4 8.63 -7.54 -8.87
N GLY A 5 8.63 -6.30 -9.33
CA GLY A 5 9.58 -5.27 -8.92
C GLY A 5 9.33 -4.67 -7.53
N PHE A 6 8.75 -5.41 -6.57
CA PHE A 6 8.50 -4.92 -5.21
C PHE A 6 9.79 -4.84 -4.39
N GLN A 7 10.48 -3.72 -4.53
CA GLN A 7 11.91 -3.59 -4.24
C GLN A 7 12.29 -3.74 -2.77
N ALA A 8 11.43 -3.28 -1.87
CA ALA A 8 11.65 -3.39 -0.43
C ALA A 8 11.68 -4.86 0.02
N ILE A 9 11.03 -5.79 -0.69
CA ILE A 9 11.08 -7.22 -0.37
C ILE A 9 12.49 -7.79 -0.58
N SER A 10 13.32 -7.16 -1.40
CA SER A 10 14.73 -7.52 -1.57
C SER A 10 15.67 -6.82 -0.58
N SER A 11 15.17 -5.91 0.27
CA SER A 11 16.02 -5.18 1.22
C SER A 11 16.31 -6.01 2.49
N GLU A 12 17.45 -5.74 3.11
CA GLU A 12 17.95 -6.55 4.22
C GLU A 12 17.08 -6.37 5.47
N GLU A 13 16.71 -5.13 5.77
CA GLU A 13 15.90 -4.77 6.94
C GLU A 13 14.50 -5.37 6.85
N VAL A 14 13.86 -5.35 5.67
CA VAL A 14 12.53 -5.94 5.47
C VAL A 14 12.58 -7.46 5.61
N ASN A 15 13.62 -8.10 5.07
CA ASN A 15 13.83 -9.54 5.24
C ASN A 15 14.20 -9.92 6.68
N ARG A 16 14.88 -9.05 7.41
CA ARG A 16 15.21 -9.29 8.83
C ARG A 16 13.95 -9.24 9.68
N VAL A 17 13.09 -8.24 9.50
CA VAL A 17 11.76 -8.20 10.14
C VAL A 17 10.97 -9.47 9.80
N LYS A 18 10.95 -9.88 8.53
CA LYS A 18 10.29 -11.13 8.11
C LYS A 18 10.81 -12.35 8.86
N ARG A 19 12.14 -12.50 8.99
CA ARG A 19 12.74 -13.62 9.72
C ARG A 19 12.33 -13.63 11.20
N LEU A 20 12.27 -12.47 11.85
CA LEU A 20 11.84 -12.35 13.25
C LEU A 20 10.36 -12.74 13.45
N LEU A 21 9.50 -12.45 12.46
CA LEU A 21 8.10 -12.89 12.45
C LEU A 21 8.01 -14.41 12.28
N VAL A 22 8.71 -14.97 11.29
CA VAL A 22 8.68 -16.40 10.97
C VAL A 22 9.32 -17.26 12.07
N SER A 23 10.38 -16.77 12.72
CA SER A 23 11.01 -17.47 13.86
C SER A 23 10.14 -17.44 15.12
N GLY A 24 9.11 -16.60 15.16
CA GLY A 24 8.25 -16.39 16.31
C GLY A 24 8.83 -15.44 17.37
N GLU A 25 9.98 -14.82 17.12
CA GLU A 25 10.59 -13.84 18.05
C GLU A 25 9.71 -12.60 18.27
N LEU A 26 8.96 -12.18 17.24
CA LEU A 26 7.94 -11.13 17.35
C LEU A 26 6.54 -11.70 17.62
N GLY A 27 6.40 -13.02 17.71
CA GLY A 27 5.12 -13.71 17.75
C GLY A 27 4.27 -13.44 16.51
N VAL A 28 2.95 -13.29 16.68
CA VAL A 28 2.01 -13.16 15.56
C VAL A 28 1.67 -11.68 15.30
N PRO A 29 1.78 -11.18 14.06
CA PRO A 29 1.29 -9.85 13.72
C PRO A 29 -0.23 -9.76 13.92
N ARG A 30 -0.73 -8.63 14.40
CA ARG A 30 -2.17 -8.40 14.62
C ARG A 30 -2.70 -7.27 13.77
N LEU A 31 -1.95 -6.17 13.72
CA LEU A 31 -2.36 -4.94 13.07
C LEU A 31 -1.17 -4.35 12.34
N LEU A 32 -1.35 -4.03 11.07
CA LEU A 32 -0.41 -3.25 10.28
C LEU A 32 -1.09 -1.96 9.84
N ARG A 33 -0.40 -0.84 9.93
CA ARG A 33 -0.91 0.47 9.51
C ARG A 33 0.12 1.14 8.64
N CYS A 34 -0.29 1.62 7.49
CA CYS A 34 0.52 2.39 6.57
C CYS A 34 -0.16 3.71 6.25
N TRP A 35 0.60 4.80 6.31
CA TRP A 35 0.13 6.09 5.81
C TRP A 35 1.25 6.91 5.20
N ALA A 36 0.87 7.83 4.31
CA ALA A 36 1.80 8.67 3.59
C ALA A 36 1.14 9.98 3.14
N PHE A 37 1.96 11.04 3.10
CA PHE A 37 1.62 12.29 2.44
C PHE A 37 2.46 12.38 1.17
N TRP A 38 1.85 12.19 0.01
CA TRP A 38 2.65 12.04 -1.21
C TRP A 38 2.19 12.95 -2.35
N PRO A 39 2.27 14.28 -2.17
CA PRO A 39 1.70 15.23 -3.10
C PRO A 39 2.28 15.04 -4.50
N ARG A 40 1.40 15.07 -5.50
CA ARG A 40 1.78 15.01 -6.92
C ARG A 40 1.43 16.30 -7.61
N LYS A 41 2.33 16.76 -8.47
CA LYS A 41 2.13 17.91 -9.37
C LYS A 41 1.27 17.50 -10.56
N ASP A 42 0.67 18.45 -11.25
CA ASP A 42 -0.10 18.19 -12.47
C ASP A 42 0.74 17.50 -13.56
N ALA A 43 2.04 17.83 -13.66
CA ALA A 43 3.00 17.15 -14.54
C ALA A 43 3.05 15.62 -14.33
N TYR A 44 2.80 15.14 -13.10
CA TYR A 44 2.73 13.71 -12.82
C TYR A 44 1.59 13.05 -13.60
N TYR A 45 0.42 13.67 -13.65
CA TYR A 45 -0.74 13.14 -14.36
C TYR A 45 -0.70 13.37 -15.87
N ALA A 46 0.16 14.29 -16.35
CA ALA A 46 0.44 14.48 -17.77
C ALA A 46 1.57 13.60 -18.31
N ARG A 47 2.25 12.80 -17.45
CA ARG A 47 3.49 12.09 -17.81
C ARG A 47 3.31 11.00 -18.89
N ASN A 48 2.10 10.46 -19.01
CA ASN A 48 1.72 9.43 -19.96
C ASN A 48 0.19 9.32 -20.06
N GLU A 49 -0.29 8.46 -20.95
CA GLU A 49 -1.72 8.33 -21.27
C GLU A 49 -2.55 7.61 -20.20
N TRP A 50 -1.90 6.87 -19.29
CA TRP A 50 -2.56 6.02 -18.30
C TRP A 50 -2.59 6.64 -16.89
N ALA A 51 -1.91 7.76 -16.68
CA ALA A 51 -1.81 8.39 -15.37
C ALA A 51 -3.19 8.89 -14.88
N GLY A 52 -3.63 8.41 -13.72
CA GLY A 52 -4.96 8.69 -13.15
C GLY A 52 -6.12 8.02 -13.90
N ARG A 53 -5.86 7.04 -14.78
CA ARG A 53 -6.90 6.35 -15.55
C ARG A 53 -7.33 5.04 -14.89
N LEU A 54 -8.64 4.76 -14.94
CA LEU A 54 -9.16 3.43 -14.63
C LEU A 54 -8.86 2.44 -15.76
N ARG A 55 -8.96 2.88 -17.03
CA ARG A 55 -8.78 2.05 -18.22
C ARG A 55 -7.99 2.75 -19.32
N VAL A 56 -7.24 1.98 -20.09
CA VAL A 56 -6.61 2.38 -21.35
C VAL A 56 -6.77 1.24 -22.35
N ASP A 57 -7.18 1.55 -23.58
CA ASP A 57 -7.39 0.58 -24.67
C ASP A 57 -8.23 -0.65 -24.26
N GLY A 58 -9.24 -0.44 -23.43
CA GLY A 58 -10.13 -1.49 -22.94
C GLY A 58 -9.53 -2.35 -21.82
N ALA A 59 -8.26 -2.18 -21.45
CA ALA A 59 -7.64 -2.87 -20.32
C ALA A 59 -7.77 -2.05 -19.02
N TRP A 60 -7.83 -2.75 -17.89
CA TRP A 60 -7.80 -2.13 -16.56
C TRP A 60 -6.37 -1.69 -16.22
N VAL A 61 -6.24 -0.43 -15.82
CA VAL A 61 -5.00 0.15 -15.31
C VAL A 61 -5.14 0.43 -13.82
N LEU A 62 -6.28 1.01 -13.41
CA LEU A 62 -6.56 1.39 -12.03
C LEU A 62 -5.44 2.28 -11.44
N ASP A 63 -4.91 3.24 -12.22
CA ASP A 63 -3.77 4.04 -11.77
C ASP A 63 -4.15 4.95 -10.61
N GLY A 64 -3.36 4.92 -9.56
CA GLY A 64 -3.56 5.70 -8.35
C GLY A 64 -2.47 5.39 -7.34
N PRO A 65 -2.42 6.07 -6.18
CA PRO A 65 -1.53 5.67 -5.11
C PRO A 65 -1.64 4.19 -4.75
N THR A 66 -2.84 3.60 -4.72
CA THR A 66 -3.07 2.21 -4.30
C THR A 66 -2.42 1.18 -5.24
N ASN A 67 -2.55 1.36 -6.57
CA ASN A 67 -2.05 0.38 -7.54
C ASN A 67 -0.69 0.72 -8.18
N ASN A 68 -0.22 1.95 -8.01
CA ASN A 68 1.05 2.40 -8.59
C ASN A 68 1.97 3.01 -7.54
N ALA A 69 1.81 4.29 -7.22
CA ALA A 69 2.84 5.03 -6.50
C ALA A 69 3.19 4.38 -5.15
N LEU A 70 2.19 3.95 -4.38
CA LEU A 70 2.30 3.38 -3.03
C LEU A 70 2.01 1.88 -2.98
N SER A 71 1.80 1.23 -4.12
CA SER A 71 1.50 -0.21 -4.24
C SER A 71 2.46 -1.11 -3.45
N HIS A 72 3.74 -0.74 -3.45
CA HIS A 72 4.81 -1.42 -2.72
C HIS A 72 4.51 -1.59 -1.23
N GLN A 73 3.75 -0.68 -0.61
CA GLN A 73 3.47 -0.76 0.82
C GLN A 73 2.39 -1.79 1.13
N ILE A 74 1.38 -1.93 0.27
CA ILE A 74 0.43 -3.04 0.38
C ILE A 74 1.18 -4.37 0.25
N ALA A 75 2.11 -4.47 -0.72
CA ALA A 75 2.95 -5.66 -0.88
C ALA A 75 3.81 -5.96 0.36
N ASN A 76 4.48 -4.95 0.93
CA ASN A 76 5.28 -5.11 2.16
C ASN A 76 4.43 -5.55 3.36
N MET A 77 3.26 -4.94 3.50
CA MET A 77 2.30 -5.27 4.56
C MET A 77 1.79 -6.71 4.43
N LEU A 78 1.42 -7.15 3.22
CA LEU A 78 1.04 -8.55 2.96
C LEU A 78 2.20 -9.52 3.17
N TYR A 79 3.43 -9.11 2.81
CA TYR A 79 4.63 -9.90 3.05
C TYR A 79 4.84 -10.15 4.55
N TRP A 80 4.76 -9.12 5.39
CA TRP A 80 4.92 -9.28 6.84
C TRP A 80 3.73 -9.95 7.52
N ALA A 81 2.52 -9.79 7.00
CA ALA A 81 1.34 -10.49 7.54
C ALA A 81 1.35 -12.01 7.28
N CYS A 82 2.19 -12.51 6.36
CA CYS A 82 2.28 -13.92 6.03
C CYS A 82 3.20 -14.68 7.01
N PRO A 83 2.82 -15.87 7.51
CA PRO A 83 3.72 -16.71 8.32
C PRO A 83 4.75 -17.47 7.48
N ASP A 84 4.59 -17.55 6.15
CA ASP A 84 5.57 -18.19 5.25
C ASP A 84 6.69 -17.21 4.91
N GLN A 85 7.95 -17.64 5.06
CA GLN A 85 9.16 -16.89 4.68
C GLN A 85 9.14 -16.31 3.26
N ARG A 86 8.41 -16.92 2.31
CA ARG A 86 8.34 -16.53 0.90
C ARG A 86 6.90 -16.41 0.40
N GLY A 87 6.01 -15.87 1.23
CA GLY A 87 4.59 -15.69 0.88
C GLY A 87 4.07 -14.29 1.17
N PHE A 88 2.94 -13.97 0.54
CA PHE A 88 2.06 -12.85 0.91
C PHE A 88 0.83 -13.41 1.60
N ALA A 89 0.33 -12.71 2.62
CA ALA A 89 -0.92 -13.04 3.28
C ALA A 89 -2.07 -13.00 2.26
N VAL A 90 -3.08 -13.82 2.45
CA VAL A 90 -4.23 -13.90 1.54
C VAL A 90 -5.30 -12.92 2.00
N PRO A 91 -5.65 -11.89 1.21
CA PRO A 91 -6.80 -11.05 1.50
C PRO A 91 -8.08 -11.88 1.53
N ARG A 92 -8.78 -11.86 2.66
CA ARG A 92 -10.09 -12.48 2.86
C ARG A 92 -11.21 -11.52 2.44
N ALA A 93 -11.12 -10.28 2.91
CA ALA A 93 -12.08 -9.23 2.61
C ALA A 93 -11.38 -7.88 2.63
N VAL A 94 -11.86 -6.95 1.80
CA VAL A 94 -11.34 -5.58 1.76
C VAL A 94 -12.51 -4.62 1.92
N ARG A 95 -12.39 -3.66 2.83
CA ARG A 95 -13.27 -2.49 2.91
C ARG A 95 -12.46 -1.28 2.49
N ALA A 96 -12.90 -0.53 1.49
CA ALA A 96 -12.11 0.57 0.96
C ALA A 96 -12.97 1.76 0.56
N GLU A 97 -12.38 2.93 0.66
CA GLU A 97 -12.94 4.19 0.25
C GLU A 97 -11.97 4.86 -0.73
N MET A 98 -12.40 5.02 -1.98
CA MET A 98 -11.56 5.47 -3.09
C MET A 98 -12.06 6.81 -3.60
N TYR A 99 -11.21 7.82 -3.61
CA TYR A 99 -11.61 9.21 -3.91
C TYR A 99 -10.69 9.88 -4.93
N HIS A 100 -11.22 10.90 -5.59
CA HIS A 100 -10.43 11.82 -6.40
C HIS A 100 -10.79 13.28 -6.10
N ALA A 101 -9.77 14.11 -5.87
CA ALA A 101 -9.91 15.56 -5.81
C ALA A 101 -9.56 16.21 -7.16
N ARG A 102 -8.75 15.53 -7.96
CA ARG A 102 -8.38 15.91 -9.33
C ARG A 102 -9.46 15.48 -10.32
N ASP A 103 -9.48 16.14 -11.47
CA ASP A 103 -10.30 15.72 -12.61
C ASP A 103 -9.60 14.57 -13.34
N ILE A 104 -9.68 13.37 -12.74
CA ILE A 104 -9.11 12.11 -13.21
C ILE A 104 -10.17 11.01 -13.07
N ASP A 105 -10.00 9.90 -13.78
CA ASP A 105 -10.98 8.81 -13.77
C ASP A 105 -10.85 7.94 -12.50
N SER A 106 -9.60 7.70 -12.08
CA SER A 106 -9.26 6.80 -10.98
C SER A 106 -9.18 7.56 -9.64
N GLU A 107 -8.40 7.06 -8.70
CA GLU A 107 -8.25 7.62 -7.36
C GLU A 107 -6.92 8.37 -7.18
N ASP A 108 -6.96 9.44 -6.38
CA ASP A 108 -5.77 10.15 -5.89
C ASP A 108 -5.69 10.20 -4.35
N THR A 109 -6.70 9.64 -3.66
CA THR A 109 -6.86 9.62 -2.22
C THR A 109 -7.59 8.33 -1.83
N SER A 110 -6.99 7.52 -0.96
CA SER A 110 -7.49 6.18 -0.64
C SER A 110 -7.35 5.83 0.83
N ALA A 111 -8.35 5.11 1.34
CA ALA A 111 -8.32 4.48 2.66
C ALA A 111 -8.81 3.03 2.55
N LEU A 112 -7.96 2.08 2.92
CA LEU A 112 -8.24 0.64 2.82
C LEU A 112 -8.10 -0.03 4.18
N GLU A 113 -9.01 -0.96 4.47
CA GLU A 113 -8.94 -1.98 5.52
C GLU A 113 -8.91 -3.35 4.83
N ILE A 114 -7.82 -4.08 4.97
CA ILE A 114 -7.62 -5.41 4.39
C ILE A 114 -7.62 -6.42 5.54
N ARG A 115 -8.55 -7.36 5.53
CA ARG A 115 -8.60 -8.49 6.46
C ARG A 115 -7.97 -9.70 5.79
N THR A 116 -7.01 -10.34 6.44
CA THR A 116 -6.35 -11.53 5.89
C THR A 116 -6.88 -12.83 6.46
N VAL A 117 -6.70 -13.93 5.72
CA VAL A 117 -7.03 -15.29 6.20
C VAL A 117 -6.16 -15.67 7.41
N GLU A 118 -4.92 -15.20 7.42
CA GLU A 118 -3.92 -15.46 8.45
C GLU A 118 -4.24 -14.77 9.79
N GLY A 119 -5.13 -13.77 9.78
CA GLY A 119 -5.58 -13.06 10.98
C GLY A 119 -5.23 -11.57 11.04
N PRO A 120 -4.03 -11.11 10.63
CA PRO A 120 -3.70 -9.68 10.67
C PRO A 120 -4.69 -8.81 9.89
N VAL A 121 -4.98 -7.62 10.41
CA VAL A 121 -5.71 -6.57 9.72
C VAL A 121 -4.74 -5.49 9.28
N LEU A 122 -4.88 -5.00 8.05
CA LEU A 122 -3.98 -4.02 7.45
C LEU A 122 -4.76 -2.76 7.09
N TYR A 123 -4.30 -1.60 7.55
CA TYR A 123 -4.84 -0.30 7.16
C TYR A 123 -3.85 0.44 6.27
N PHE A 124 -4.33 0.98 5.16
CA PHE A 124 -3.51 1.72 4.21
C PHE A 124 -4.22 3.02 3.84
N ILE A 125 -3.67 4.15 4.31
CA ILE A 125 -4.33 5.47 4.27
C ILE A 125 -3.40 6.50 3.62
N VAL A 126 -3.71 6.94 2.40
CA VAL A 126 -2.77 7.70 1.58
C VAL A 126 -3.45 8.72 0.68
N SER A 127 -2.70 9.75 0.28
CA SER A 127 -3.19 10.71 -0.72
C SER A 127 -2.06 11.39 -1.48
N HIS A 128 -2.33 11.67 -2.76
CA HIS A 128 -1.57 12.57 -3.63
C HIS A 128 -2.00 14.04 -3.52
N CYS A 129 -3.03 14.32 -2.73
CA CYS A 129 -3.66 15.63 -2.60
C CYS A 129 -3.41 16.25 -1.22
N THR A 130 -2.19 16.08 -0.69
CA THR A 130 -1.76 16.54 0.64
C THR A 130 -1.05 17.88 0.58
N ALA A 131 -1.08 18.65 1.66
CA ALA A 131 -0.31 19.88 1.78
C ALA A 131 1.16 19.62 2.13
N GLY A 132 2.06 20.51 1.72
CA GLY A 132 3.46 20.49 2.13
C GLY A 132 4.33 19.49 1.36
N PRO A 133 5.53 19.16 1.87
CA PRO A 133 6.42 18.20 1.23
C PRO A 133 5.91 16.78 1.38
N GLN A 134 6.45 15.90 0.54
CA GLN A 134 6.30 14.46 0.72
C GLN A 134 6.81 14.02 2.10
N ALA A 135 6.08 13.13 2.75
CA ALA A 135 6.52 12.44 3.96
C ALA A 135 5.91 11.03 4.07
N GLY A 136 6.66 10.13 4.71
CA GLY A 136 6.41 8.68 4.66
C GLY A 136 6.79 8.07 3.30
N PRO A 137 6.30 6.85 2.99
CA PRO A 137 5.38 6.06 3.80
C PRO A 137 6.01 5.47 5.05
N TRP A 138 5.22 5.42 6.12
CA TRP A 138 5.53 4.70 7.34
C TRP A 138 4.67 3.46 7.44
N ILE A 139 5.24 2.35 7.90
CA ILE A 139 4.50 1.16 8.30
C ILE A 139 4.75 0.92 9.77
N GLU A 140 3.68 0.87 10.55
CA GLU A 140 3.67 0.41 11.92
C GLU A 140 3.00 -0.95 12.00
N MET A 141 3.58 -1.86 12.78
CA MET A 141 3.08 -3.21 12.96
C MET A 141 3.08 -3.58 14.43
N GLU A 142 1.91 -3.97 14.93
CA GLU A 142 1.71 -4.50 16.27
C GLU A 142 1.72 -6.03 16.21
N CYS A 143 2.59 -6.65 16.98
CA CYS A 143 2.70 -8.11 17.10
C CYS A 143 2.50 -8.55 18.55
N THR A 144 2.29 -9.84 18.79
CA THR A 144 2.14 -10.35 20.17
C THR A 144 3.43 -10.27 20.98
N GLY A 145 4.59 -10.24 20.32
CA GLY A 145 5.93 -10.20 20.94
C GLY A 145 6.64 -8.84 20.81
N GLY A 146 5.99 -7.80 20.29
CA GLY A 146 6.59 -6.49 20.12
C GLY A 146 5.95 -5.66 19.01
N GLU A 147 6.59 -4.55 18.68
CA GLU A 147 6.17 -3.59 17.66
C GLU A 147 7.30 -3.35 16.66
N VAL A 148 6.92 -3.06 15.42
CA VAL A 148 7.86 -2.69 14.35
C VAL A 148 7.41 -1.37 13.74
N PHE A 149 8.35 -0.46 13.58
CA PHE A 149 8.21 0.75 12.78
C PHE A 149 9.18 0.68 11.60
N TRP A 150 8.70 0.99 10.40
CA TRP A 150 9.53 1.05 9.20
C TRP A 150 9.17 2.26 8.36
N GLU A 151 10.18 2.91 7.79
CA GLU A 151 10.03 4.05 6.88
C GLU A 151 10.73 3.75 5.55
N ILE A 152 10.11 4.13 4.43
CA ILE A 152 10.72 3.94 3.12
C ILE A 152 12.10 4.62 3.04
N GLY A 153 13.11 3.89 2.56
CA GLY A 153 14.47 4.42 2.46
C GLY A 153 15.15 4.72 3.81
N GLY A 154 14.47 4.42 4.92
CA GLY A 154 14.96 4.56 6.28
C GLY A 154 15.25 3.22 6.94
N GLN A 155 15.35 3.25 8.26
CA GLN A 155 15.60 2.08 9.10
C GLN A 155 14.29 1.39 9.52
N ALA A 156 14.36 0.10 9.84
CA ALA A 156 13.32 -0.54 10.64
C ALA A 156 13.72 -0.48 12.12
N ARG A 157 12.80 -0.10 13.00
CA ARG A 157 12.97 -0.18 14.45
C ARG A 157 12.04 -1.25 14.99
N VAL A 158 12.59 -2.13 15.81
CA VAL A 158 11.88 -3.21 16.47
C VAL A 158 11.94 -2.97 17.97
N VAL A 159 10.79 -2.96 18.63
CA VAL A 159 10.67 -2.84 20.09
C VAL A 159 10.03 -4.13 20.59
N TYR A 160 10.79 -4.96 21.30
CA TYR A 160 10.32 -6.24 21.81
C TYR A 160 9.46 -6.02 23.07
N ALA A 161 8.54 -6.95 23.35
CA ALA A 161 7.67 -6.89 24.53
C ALA A 161 8.44 -6.92 25.88
N ASP A 162 9.68 -7.41 25.87
CA ASP A 162 10.59 -7.40 27.03
C ASP A 162 11.38 -6.08 27.19
N GLY A 163 11.12 -5.09 26.34
CA GLY A 163 11.76 -3.77 26.35
C GLY A 163 13.09 -3.70 25.60
N ARG A 164 13.59 -4.78 25.01
CA ARG A 164 14.74 -4.71 24.10
C ARG A 164 14.36 -3.92 22.85
N GLU A 165 15.33 -3.23 22.27
CA GLU A 165 15.17 -2.55 21.00
C GLU A 165 16.26 -2.96 20.02
N GLU A 166 15.90 -3.11 18.75
CA GLU A 166 16.81 -3.37 17.64
C GLU A 166 16.53 -2.37 16.52
N THR A 167 17.59 -1.75 16.00
CA THR A 167 17.51 -0.87 14.84
C THR A 167 18.20 -1.54 13.66
N LEU A 168 17.44 -1.75 12.60
CA LEU A 168 17.86 -2.40 11.36
C LEU A 168 18.11 -1.30 10.32
N PRO A 169 19.37 -1.00 9.99
CA PRO A 169 19.68 0.06 9.04
C PRO A 169 19.15 -0.31 7.65
N ALA A 170 18.82 0.72 6.86
CA ALA A 170 18.52 0.53 5.44
C ALA A 170 19.66 -0.22 4.75
N GLY A 171 19.32 -1.19 3.91
CA GLY A 171 20.31 -1.90 3.08
C GLY A 171 21.19 -0.94 2.27
N ARG A 172 22.48 -1.26 2.16
CA ARG A 172 23.48 -0.41 1.45
C ARG A 172 23.30 -0.36 -0.06
N ALA A 173 22.65 -1.36 -0.66
CA ALA A 173 22.37 -1.41 -2.09
C ALA A 173 21.07 -0.69 -2.40
N SER A 174 20.97 -0.03 -3.56
CA SER A 174 19.68 0.47 -4.01
C SER A 174 18.70 -0.70 -4.13
N SER A 175 17.49 -0.53 -3.61
CA SER A 175 16.43 -1.54 -3.64
C SER A 175 16.18 -2.07 -5.06
N HIS A 176 16.34 -1.20 -6.08
CA HIS A 176 16.29 -1.57 -7.50
C HIS A 176 17.42 -2.51 -7.91
N ALA A 177 18.67 -2.26 -7.50
CA ALA A 177 19.80 -3.13 -7.82
C ALA A 177 19.66 -4.50 -7.13
N ALA A 178 19.10 -4.53 -5.91
CA ALA A 178 18.85 -5.77 -5.19
C ALA A 178 17.86 -6.69 -5.94
N VAL A 179 16.74 -6.15 -6.42
CA VAL A 179 15.77 -6.92 -7.24
C VAL A 179 16.43 -7.48 -8.49
N LEU A 180 17.24 -6.68 -9.20
CA LEU A 180 17.92 -7.14 -10.40
C LEU A 180 18.94 -8.24 -10.07
N ALA A 181 19.68 -8.10 -8.98
CA ALA A 181 20.63 -9.11 -8.52
C ALA A 181 19.94 -10.44 -8.18
N ASP A 182 18.81 -10.40 -7.46
CA ASP A 182 18.00 -11.58 -7.16
C ASP A 182 17.52 -12.29 -8.43
N PHE A 183 17.07 -11.52 -9.44
CA PHE A 183 16.65 -12.07 -10.73
C PHE A 183 17.80 -12.72 -11.49
N VAL A 184 18.95 -12.05 -11.57
CA VAL A 184 20.16 -12.58 -12.25
C VAL A 184 20.60 -13.88 -11.58
N GLU A 185 20.57 -13.95 -10.25
CA GLU A 185 20.95 -15.15 -9.52
C GLU A 185 19.98 -16.32 -9.79
N ALA A 186 18.68 -16.06 -9.83
CA ALA A 186 17.67 -17.08 -10.19
C ALA A 186 17.86 -17.61 -11.63
N VAL A 187 18.25 -16.73 -12.57
CA VAL A 187 18.59 -17.13 -13.94
C VAL A 187 19.83 -18.01 -13.97
N ARG A 188 20.90 -17.60 -13.26
CA ARG A 188 22.18 -18.32 -13.23
C ARG A 188 22.08 -19.69 -12.58
N SER A 189 21.30 -19.82 -11.51
CA SER A 189 21.12 -21.09 -10.82
C SER A 189 20.11 -22.00 -11.51
N GLY A 190 19.25 -21.47 -12.40
CA GLY A 190 18.12 -22.20 -12.96
C GLY A 190 17.00 -22.48 -11.95
N GLU A 191 17.06 -21.90 -10.75
CA GLU A 191 16.12 -22.15 -9.66
C GLU A 191 15.13 -20.99 -9.54
N ALA A 192 13.94 -21.16 -10.12
CA ALA A 192 12.86 -20.17 -10.03
C ALA A 192 12.50 -19.78 -8.59
N GLY A 193 12.63 -20.73 -7.66
CA GLY A 193 12.37 -20.50 -6.24
C GLY A 193 13.28 -19.45 -5.59
N ARG A 194 14.38 -19.02 -6.24
CA ARG A 194 15.24 -17.94 -5.71
C ARG A 194 14.65 -16.54 -5.84
N LEU A 195 13.62 -16.36 -6.67
CA LEU A 195 12.94 -15.08 -6.79
C LEU A 195 12.33 -14.70 -5.43
N LYS A 196 12.59 -13.46 -5.00
CA LYS A 196 12.05 -12.92 -3.74
C LYS A 196 10.59 -12.51 -3.83
N CYS A 197 10.14 -12.18 -5.04
CA CYS A 197 8.76 -11.87 -5.33
C CYS A 197 8.39 -12.42 -6.71
N ASP A 198 7.62 -13.50 -6.72
CA ASP A 198 7.12 -14.14 -7.93
C ASP A 198 5.66 -13.75 -8.22
N LEU A 199 5.11 -14.27 -9.32
CA LEU A 199 3.73 -14.02 -9.71
C LEU A 199 2.70 -14.61 -8.74
N ALA A 200 3.04 -15.72 -8.07
CA ALA A 200 2.12 -16.36 -7.12
C ALA A 200 1.93 -15.48 -5.88
N MET A 201 3.00 -14.87 -5.38
CA MET A 201 2.93 -13.84 -4.33
C MET A 201 2.13 -12.61 -4.82
N GLY A 202 2.43 -12.15 -6.03
CA GLY A 202 1.77 -10.99 -6.64
C GLY A 202 0.25 -11.09 -6.75
N ARG A 203 -0.28 -12.31 -6.92
CA ARG A 203 -1.73 -12.54 -6.98
C ARG A 203 -2.44 -11.97 -5.75
N ASN A 204 -1.86 -12.09 -4.56
CA ASN A 204 -2.48 -11.59 -3.33
C ASN A 204 -2.47 -10.05 -3.25
N PHE A 205 -1.45 -9.41 -3.84
CA PHE A 205 -1.47 -7.95 -4.01
C PHE A 205 -2.58 -7.52 -4.97
N THR A 206 -2.68 -8.16 -6.15
CA THR A 206 -3.75 -7.86 -7.12
C THR A 206 -5.13 -8.06 -6.49
N LEU A 207 -5.33 -9.15 -5.74
CA LEU A 207 -6.58 -9.44 -5.06
C LEU A 207 -6.96 -8.35 -4.04
N ALA A 208 -5.98 -7.77 -3.33
CA ALA A 208 -6.23 -6.66 -2.41
C ALA A 208 -6.64 -5.38 -3.13
N VAL A 209 -5.99 -5.06 -4.26
CA VAL A 209 -6.33 -3.88 -5.08
C VAL A 209 -7.71 -4.05 -5.70
N ASP A 210 -7.98 -5.20 -6.31
CA ASP A 210 -9.29 -5.52 -6.89
C ASP A 210 -10.38 -5.37 -5.82
N GLY A 211 -10.20 -6.00 -4.66
CA GLY A 211 -11.13 -5.90 -3.54
C GLY A 211 -11.37 -4.47 -3.06
N ALA A 212 -10.37 -3.58 -3.14
CA ALA A 212 -10.54 -2.17 -2.79
C ALA A 212 -11.49 -1.46 -3.76
N PHE A 213 -11.28 -1.63 -5.07
CA PHE A 213 -12.19 -1.06 -6.07
C PHE A 213 -13.59 -1.70 -5.98
N GLU A 214 -13.69 -3.01 -5.76
CA GLU A 214 -14.97 -3.71 -5.60
C GLU A 214 -15.77 -3.22 -4.38
N SER A 215 -15.09 -3.02 -3.25
CA SER A 215 -15.71 -2.51 -2.03
C SER A 215 -16.21 -1.07 -2.20
N SER A 216 -15.39 -0.20 -2.79
CA SER A 216 -15.76 1.18 -3.07
C SER A 216 -16.90 1.27 -4.09
N GLY A 217 -16.96 0.32 -5.03
CA GLY A 217 -17.97 0.24 -6.08
C GLY A 217 -17.84 1.32 -7.17
N ARG A 218 -17.17 2.44 -6.87
CA ARG A 218 -16.70 3.48 -7.79
C ARG A 218 -15.64 4.36 -7.11
N THR A 219 -15.01 5.24 -7.87
CA THR A 219 -14.22 6.36 -7.33
C THR A 219 -15.15 7.54 -7.05
N HIS A 220 -14.95 8.21 -5.92
CA HIS A 220 -15.82 9.30 -5.45
C HIS A 220 -15.14 10.66 -5.54
N ALA A 221 -15.78 11.62 -6.22
CA ALA A 221 -15.30 12.98 -6.27
C ALA A 221 -15.37 13.65 -4.89
N ILE A 222 -14.25 14.21 -4.42
CA ILE A 222 -14.25 15.05 -3.22
C ILE A 222 -14.89 16.40 -3.57
N PRO A 223 -15.91 16.89 -2.82
CA PRO A 223 -16.60 18.12 -3.16
C PRO A 223 -15.64 19.32 -3.26
N ALA A 224 -15.81 20.14 -4.30
CA ALA A 224 -14.92 21.26 -4.61
C ALA A 224 -14.69 22.24 -3.44
N ARG A 225 -15.64 22.36 -2.50
CA ARG A 225 -15.48 23.18 -1.29
C ARG A 225 -14.35 22.73 -0.36
N PHE A 226 -13.89 21.48 -0.48
CA PHE A 226 -12.75 20.95 0.27
C PHE A 226 -11.45 20.97 -0.53
N VAL A 227 -11.50 21.31 -1.82
CA VAL A 227 -10.38 21.15 -2.74
C VAL A 227 -9.81 22.52 -3.11
N SER A 228 -8.51 22.69 -2.90
CA SER A 228 -7.74 23.86 -3.32
C SER A 228 -6.70 23.46 -4.35
N ARG A 229 -6.37 24.35 -5.27
CA ARG A 229 -5.22 24.19 -6.18
C ARG A 229 -4.17 25.23 -5.82
N LEU A 230 -2.94 24.81 -5.60
CA LEU A 230 -1.81 25.67 -5.25
C LEU A 230 -0.80 25.69 -6.40
N GLY A 231 -0.35 26.88 -6.79
CA GLY A 231 0.55 27.06 -7.93
C GLY A 231 -0.18 27.05 -9.28
N GLU A 232 0.60 27.07 -10.37
CA GLU A 232 0.10 27.17 -11.74
C GLU A 232 0.81 26.18 -12.68
N GLY A 233 0.14 25.87 -13.79
CA GLY A 233 0.72 25.04 -14.85
C GLY A 233 1.12 23.63 -14.37
N PRO A 234 2.16 23.02 -14.97
CA PRO A 234 2.60 21.66 -14.65
C PRO A 234 3.05 21.47 -13.20
N GLU A 235 3.42 22.55 -12.51
CA GLU A 235 3.92 22.53 -11.14
C GLU A 235 2.79 22.63 -10.09
N ALA A 236 1.56 22.90 -10.53
CA ALA A 236 0.42 23.02 -9.64
C ALA A 236 0.15 21.72 -8.89
N VAL A 237 -0.33 21.84 -7.65
CA VAL A 237 -0.72 20.73 -6.79
C VAL A 237 -2.17 20.92 -6.33
N THR A 238 -2.95 19.84 -6.38
CA THR A 238 -4.28 19.78 -5.76
C THR A 238 -4.13 19.39 -4.29
N VAL A 239 -4.85 20.07 -3.40
CA VAL A 239 -4.81 19.85 -1.95
C VAL A 239 -6.22 19.75 -1.41
N VAL A 240 -6.49 18.71 -0.62
CA VAL A 240 -7.74 18.56 0.16
C VAL A 240 -7.54 19.18 1.54
N GLY A 241 -8.45 20.07 1.95
CA GLY A 241 -8.38 20.74 3.25
C GLY A 241 -8.43 19.77 4.43
N GLY A 242 -7.48 19.87 5.36
CA GLY A 242 -7.42 19.03 6.56
C GLY A 242 -7.03 17.56 6.32
N ILE A 243 -6.64 17.21 5.09
CA ILE A 243 -6.35 15.81 4.72
C ILE A 243 -5.11 15.26 5.44
N ASN A 244 -4.11 16.09 5.73
CA ASN A 244 -2.89 15.63 6.39
C ASN A 244 -3.19 15.15 7.81
N GLU A 245 -3.95 15.93 8.57
CA GLU A 245 -4.40 15.57 9.92
C GLU A 245 -5.32 14.34 9.89
N LEU A 246 -6.20 14.27 8.89
CA LEU A 246 -7.12 13.16 8.71
C LEU A 246 -6.38 11.84 8.42
N ILE A 247 -5.43 11.85 7.48
CA ILE A 247 -4.58 10.68 7.15
C ILE A 247 -3.77 10.25 8.38
N ALA A 248 -3.13 11.20 9.09
CA ALA A 248 -2.36 10.88 10.29
C ALA A 248 -3.23 10.23 11.37
N ARG A 249 -4.45 10.76 11.58
CA ARG A 249 -5.41 10.23 12.55
C ARG A 249 -5.86 8.81 12.17
N CYS A 250 -6.32 8.63 10.94
CA CYS A 250 -6.79 7.35 10.42
C CYS A 250 -5.68 6.29 10.41
N GLY A 251 -4.47 6.68 9.98
CA GLY A 251 -3.28 5.85 9.96
C GLY A 251 -2.88 5.37 11.36
N ARG A 252 -2.98 6.21 12.40
CA ARG A 252 -2.69 5.80 13.79
C ARG A 252 -3.82 4.99 14.43
N GLU A 253 -5.07 5.41 14.21
CA GLU A 253 -6.24 4.75 14.82
C GLU A 253 -6.60 3.42 14.13
N GLY A 254 -6.09 3.16 12.92
CA GLY A 254 -6.51 2.01 12.11
C GLY A 254 -7.99 2.12 11.74
N LYS A 255 -8.34 3.19 11.04
CA LYS A 255 -9.73 3.52 10.65
C LYS A 255 -9.77 4.14 9.27
N LEU A 256 -10.89 4.05 8.57
CA LEU A 256 -11.14 4.75 7.30
C LEU A 256 -11.66 6.17 7.55
N PHE A 257 -11.79 6.98 6.50
CA PHE A 257 -12.19 8.37 6.66
C PHE A 257 -13.64 8.51 7.17
N SER A 258 -14.54 7.63 6.73
CA SER A 258 -15.93 7.63 7.21
C SER A 258 -16.03 7.23 8.69
N ASP A 259 -15.18 6.31 9.16
CA ASP A 259 -15.17 5.83 10.56
C ASP A 259 -14.85 6.95 11.57
N VAL A 260 -14.17 8.02 11.14
CA VAL A 260 -13.80 9.17 11.97
C VAL A 260 -14.67 10.41 11.73
N GLY A 261 -15.75 10.26 10.96
CA GLY A 261 -16.75 11.31 10.71
C GLY A 261 -16.31 12.37 9.71
N CYS A 262 -15.46 12.03 8.74
CA CYS A 262 -15.10 12.95 7.66
C CYS A 262 -16.35 13.30 6.80
N GLU A 263 -16.64 14.59 6.63
CA GLU A 263 -17.89 15.07 6.02
C GLU A 263 -18.08 14.62 4.57
N TRP A 264 -16.99 14.55 3.80
CA TRP A 264 -17.04 14.15 2.38
C TRP A 264 -16.84 12.65 2.16
N ALA A 265 -16.53 11.89 3.22
CA ALA A 265 -16.28 10.47 3.10
C ALA A 265 -17.58 9.69 2.83
N VAL A 266 -17.47 8.66 2.01
CA VAL A 266 -18.56 7.74 1.69
C VAL A 266 -18.25 6.42 2.40
N ALA A 267 -19.10 6.05 3.37
CA ALA A 267 -18.95 4.77 4.05
C ALA A 267 -19.20 3.60 3.08
N THR A 268 -18.36 2.59 3.15
CA THR A 268 -18.42 1.40 2.30
C THR A 268 -18.49 0.13 3.16
N GLU A 269 -18.92 -0.96 2.53
CA GLU A 269 -18.99 -2.28 3.16
C GLU A 269 -17.83 -3.16 2.70
N PRO A 270 -17.33 -4.08 3.53
CA PRO A 270 -16.33 -5.05 3.11
C PRO A 270 -16.81 -5.87 1.91
N PHE A 271 -15.92 -6.08 0.94
CA PHE A 271 -16.11 -7.02 -0.17
C PHE A 271 -15.35 -8.31 0.14
N GLU A 272 -16.08 -9.43 0.20
CA GLU A 272 -15.49 -10.76 0.43
C GLU A 272 -14.82 -11.28 -0.84
N LEU A 273 -13.60 -11.81 -0.71
CA LEU A 273 -12.77 -12.24 -1.84
C LEU A 273 -12.72 -13.76 -2.00
N ALA A 274 -13.49 -14.48 -1.18
CA ALA A 274 -13.62 -15.93 -1.29
C ALA A 274 -14.23 -16.32 -2.64
N GLY A 275 -13.47 -17.08 -3.45
CA GLY A 275 -13.92 -17.52 -4.78
C GLY A 275 -13.85 -16.44 -5.86
N TYR A 276 -13.20 -15.30 -5.60
CA TYR A 276 -13.03 -14.24 -6.59
C TYR A 276 -12.13 -14.68 -7.75
N ASP A 277 -12.64 -14.59 -8.98
CA ASP A 277 -11.99 -15.11 -10.19
C ASP A 277 -11.93 -14.13 -11.38
N ALA A 278 -12.63 -13.00 -11.31
CA ALA A 278 -12.64 -11.99 -12.36
C ALA A 278 -12.95 -10.59 -11.82
N PHE A 279 -12.27 -9.57 -12.36
CA PHE A 279 -12.54 -8.16 -12.10
C PHE A 279 -13.15 -7.45 -13.33
N PRO A 280 -14.19 -6.61 -13.16
CA PRO A 280 -14.95 -6.34 -11.94
C PRO A 280 -16.22 -7.20 -11.81
N GLN A 281 -16.75 -7.32 -10.59
CA GLN A 281 -18.05 -7.92 -10.24
C GLN A 281 -19.06 -6.88 -9.75
N ARG A 282 -18.61 -5.89 -8.96
CA ARG A 282 -19.41 -4.80 -8.37
C ARG A 282 -18.91 -3.42 -8.82
N PHE A 283 -17.62 -3.25 -9.03
CA PHE A 283 -17.03 -1.96 -9.42
C PHE A 283 -17.60 -1.45 -10.75
N GLN A 284 -18.05 -0.19 -10.73
CA GLN A 284 -18.56 0.55 -11.87
C GLN A 284 -17.66 1.77 -12.09
N PRO A 285 -16.91 1.81 -13.20
CA PRO A 285 -16.06 2.94 -13.55
C PRO A 285 -16.87 4.19 -13.91
#